data_AF-A0A4S0L0H4-F1
#
_entry.id   AF-A0A4S0L0H4-F1
#
_cell.length_a   1.000
_cell.length_b   1.000
_cell.length_c   1.000
_cell.angle_alpha   90.00
_cell.angle_beta   90.00
_cell.angle_gamma   90.00
#
_symmetry.space_group_name_H-M   'P 1'
#
loop_
_entity.id
_entity.type
_entity.pdbx_description
1 polymer ?
#
loop_
_entity_poly.entity_id
_entity_poly.type
_entity_poly.pdbx_seq_one_letter_code
_entity_poly.pdbx_strand_id
1 'polypeptide(L)'
;MPARILYVDDEDDIREIAQMSLELDPQFEVRSCASGVEALTDAADWQPDLILLDVMMPDMDGPETLQRLAGSPLTASIPVVFITARTQTHQVERYLAMGAVGVIAKPFDPMALAGEVRKLLSSGGGRA
;
A
#
# COMPACT_ATOMS: atom_id res chain seq x y z
N MET A 1 16.77 -5.05 9.50
CA MET A 1 15.95 -5.95 8.68
C MET A 1 15.40 -5.12 7.52
N PRO A 2 15.22 -5.68 6.32
CA PRO A 2 14.54 -4.96 5.24
C PRO A 2 13.11 -4.61 5.68
N ALA A 3 12.60 -3.47 5.21
CA ALA A 3 11.21 -3.09 5.44
C ALA A 3 10.31 -3.94 4.54
N ARG A 4 9.25 -4.50 5.11
CA ARG A 4 8.29 -5.36 4.42
C ARG A 4 7.21 -4.52 3.77
N ILE A 5 7.11 -4.60 2.45
CA ILE A 5 6.13 -3.86 1.64
C ILE A 5 5.13 -4.86 1.07
N LEU A 6 3.85 -4.68 1.39
CA LEU A 6 2.76 -5.43 0.78
C LEU A 6 2.14 -4.57 -0.33
N TYR A 7 2.22 -5.03 -1.57
CA TYR A 7 1.61 -4.38 -2.74
C TYR A 7 0.31 -5.08 -3.14
N VAL A 8 -0.78 -4.35 -3.28
CA VAL A 8 -2.12 -4.91 -3.51
C VAL A 8 -2.75 -4.27 -4.74
N ASP A 9 -3.01 -5.09 -5.76
CA ASP A 9 -3.53 -4.64 -7.06
C ASP A 9 -4.08 -5.82 -7.87
N ASP A 10 -5.30 -5.71 -8.40
CA ASP A 10 -5.88 -6.81 -9.20
C ASP A 10 -5.30 -6.89 -10.62
N GLU A 11 -4.60 -5.84 -11.08
CA GLU A 11 -3.95 -5.83 -12.40
C GLU A 11 -2.57 -6.51 -12.35
N ASP A 12 -2.46 -7.72 -12.92
CA ASP A 12 -1.24 -8.55 -12.94
C ASP A 12 0.00 -7.78 -13.45
N ASP A 13 -0.13 -7.08 -14.58
CA ASP A 13 0.96 -6.33 -15.20
C ASP A 13 1.46 -5.19 -14.29
N ILE A 14 0.54 -4.53 -13.57
CA ILE A 14 0.90 -3.45 -12.65
C ILE A 14 1.58 -4.03 -11.40
N ARG A 15 1.08 -5.15 -10.85
CA ARG A 15 1.75 -5.84 -9.73
C ARG A 15 3.18 -6.24 -10.09
N GLU A 16 3.39 -6.82 -11.26
CA GLU A 16 4.72 -7.26 -11.69
C GLU A 16 5.68 -6.07 -11.78
N ILE A 17 5.27 -4.98 -12.45
CA ILE A 17 6.07 -3.76 -12.58
C ILE A 17 6.36 -3.15 -11.20
N ALA A 18 5.35 -3.02 -10.34
CA ALA A 18 5.52 -2.46 -9.00
C ALA A 18 6.46 -3.30 -8.15
N GLN A 19 6.28 -4.63 -8.14
CA GLN A 19 7.12 -5.54 -7.38
C GLN A 19 8.59 -5.44 -7.85
N MET A 20 8.84 -5.54 -9.16
CA MET A 20 10.19 -5.38 -9.71
C MET A 20 10.80 -4.03 -9.32
N SER A 21 10.01 -2.95 -9.39
CA SER A 21 10.44 -1.58 -9.05
C SER A 21 10.84 -1.43 -7.59
N LEU A 22 10.05 -2.01 -6.68
CA LEU A 22 10.30 -1.96 -5.24
C LEU A 22 11.49 -2.83 -4.86
N GLU A 23 11.64 -4.01 -5.46
CA GLU A 23 12.76 -4.94 -5.24
C GLU A 23 14.11 -4.40 -5.75
N LEU A 24 14.13 -3.31 -6.54
CA LEU A 24 15.38 -2.60 -6.87
C LEU A 24 16.05 -1.98 -5.62
N ASP A 25 15.28 -1.67 -4.57
CA ASP A 25 15.85 -1.23 -3.30
C ASP A 25 16.14 -2.45 -2.41
N PRO A 26 17.42 -2.78 -2.13
CA PRO A 26 17.79 -3.92 -1.31
C PRO A 26 17.34 -3.80 0.15
N GLN A 27 16.81 -2.65 0.56
CA GLN A 27 16.22 -2.44 1.87
C GLN A 27 14.75 -2.83 1.95
N PHE A 28 14.13 -3.28 0.86
CA PHE A 28 12.76 -3.77 0.83
C PHE A 28 12.69 -5.30 0.67
N GLU A 29 11.76 -5.89 1.40
CA GLU A 29 11.24 -7.24 1.15
C GLU A 29 9.81 -7.04 0.65
N VAL A 30 9.47 -7.51 -0.54
CA VAL A 30 8.19 -7.21 -1.19
C VAL A 30 7.34 -8.47 -1.30
N ARG A 31 6.06 -8.36 -0.97
CA ARG A 31 5.04 -9.33 -1.36
C ARG A 31 3.94 -8.60 -2.13
N SER A 32 3.30 -9.31 -3.04
CA SER A 32 2.17 -8.79 -3.78
C SER A 32 0.99 -9.75 -3.72
N CYS A 33 -0.23 -9.21 -3.67
CA CYS A 33 -1.47 -9.98 -3.71
C CYS A 33 -2.51 -9.28 -4.58
N ALA A 34 -3.48 -10.05 -5.09
CA ALA A 34 -4.37 -9.59 -6.16
C ALA A 34 -5.73 -9.07 -5.67
N SER A 35 -5.99 -9.10 -4.36
CA SER A 35 -7.27 -8.66 -3.81
C SER A 35 -7.15 -8.13 -2.40
N GLY A 36 -8.14 -7.37 -1.97
CA GLY A 36 -8.25 -6.96 -0.58
C GLY A 36 -8.38 -8.13 0.40
N VAL A 37 -8.98 -9.26 -0.01
CA VAL A 37 -9.16 -10.44 0.89
C VAL A 37 -7.82 -11.10 1.17
N GLU A 38 -7.00 -11.25 0.14
CA GLU A 38 -5.62 -11.71 0.28
C GLU A 38 -4.81 -10.72 1.11
N ALA A 39 -4.98 -9.41 0.87
CA ALA A 39 -4.29 -8.38 1.63
C ALA A 39 -4.58 -8.44 3.14
N LEU A 40 -5.82 -8.71 3.54
CA LEU A 40 -6.17 -8.89 4.95
C LEU A 40 -5.47 -10.10 5.58
N THR A 41 -5.36 -11.19 4.82
CA THR A 41 -4.73 -12.43 5.26
C THR A 41 -3.21 -12.24 5.37
N ASP A 42 -2.59 -11.75 4.31
CA ASP A 42 -1.15 -11.52 4.22
C ASP A 42 -0.68 -10.45 5.21
N ALA A 43 -1.47 -9.39 5.43
CA ALA A 43 -1.12 -8.36 6.41
C ALA A 43 -1.11 -8.90 7.84
N ALA A 44 -2.07 -9.78 8.19
CA ALA A 44 -2.14 -10.40 9.51
C ALA A 44 -1.01 -11.43 9.73
N ASP A 45 -0.65 -12.18 8.69
CA ASP A 45 0.36 -13.25 8.79
C ASP A 45 1.80 -12.74 8.66
N TRP A 46 2.05 -11.84 7.71
CA TRP A 46 3.41 -11.38 7.37
C TRP A 46 3.81 -10.07 8.07
N GLN A 47 2.84 -9.34 8.62
CA GLN A 47 3.04 -8.08 9.34
C GLN A 47 3.93 -7.10 8.56
N PRO A 48 3.49 -6.59 7.39
CA PRO A 48 4.24 -5.61 6.62
C PRO A 48 4.43 -4.30 7.39
N ASP A 49 5.50 -3.59 7.07
CA ASP A 49 5.78 -2.24 7.58
C ASP A 49 4.99 -1.16 6.83
N LEU A 50 4.54 -1.46 5.60
CA LEU A 50 3.68 -0.59 4.79
C LEU A 50 2.85 -1.41 3.81
N ILE A 51 1.59 -0.99 3.60
CA ILE A 51 0.72 -1.52 2.55
C ILE A 51 0.54 -0.45 1.46
N LEU A 52 0.83 -0.82 0.22
CA LEU A 52 0.49 -0.08 -0.99
C LEU A 52 -0.78 -0.70 -1.57
N LEU A 53 -1.88 0.05 -1.56
CA LEU A 53 -3.21 -0.48 -1.82
C LEU A 53 -3.85 0.20 -3.03
N ASP A 54 -4.22 -0.55 -4.05
CA ASP A 54 -5.08 -0.01 -5.10
C ASP A 54 -6.50 0.27 -4.58
N VAL A 55 -7.15 1.30 -5.15
CA VAL A 55 -8.51 1.68 -4.77
C VAL A 55 -9.55 0.84 -5.49
N MET A 56 -9.31 0.48 -6.75
CA MET A 56 -10.28 -0.10 -7.66
C MET A 56 -10.02 -1.59 -7.87
N MET A 57 -10.41 -2.40 -6.90
CA MET A 57 -10.36 -3.86 -7.00
C MET A 57 -11.77 -4.46 -7.07
N PRO A 58 -11.95 -5.64 -7.70
CA PRO A 58 -13.22 -6.37 -7.68
C PRO A 58 -13.56 -6.87 -6.27
N ASP A 59 -14.86 -7.04 -6.03
CA ASP A 59 -15.48 -7.55 -4.80
C ASP A 59 -15.28 -6.68 -3.55
N MET A 60 -14.03 -6.31 -3.22
CA MET A 60 -13.68 -5.46 -2.09
C MET A 60 -12.68 -4.38 -2.52
N ASP A 61 -13.14 -3.14 -2.48
CA ASP A 61 -12.36 -1.99 -2.91
C ASP A 61 -11.29 -1.58 -1.86
N GLY A 62 -10.38 -0.70 -2.24
CA GLY A 62 -9.32 -0.23 -1.35
C GLY A 62 -9.86 0.46 -0.08
N PRO A 63 -10.81 1.40 -0.17
CA PRO A 63 -11.46 2.00 0.99
C PRO A 63 -12.06 0.99 1.99
N GLU A 64 -12.76 -0.04 1.52
CA GLU A 64 -13.28 -1.11 2.38
C GLU A 64 -12.15 -1.94 3.00
N THR A 65 -11.13 -2.29 2.20
CA THR A 65 -9.94 -3.02 2.67
C THR A 65 -9.23 -2.25 3.80
N LEU A 66 -9.03 -0.94 3.64
CA LEU A 66 -8.46 -0.06 4.66
C LEU A 66 -9.28 -0.10 5.96
N GLN A 67 -10.61 -0.01 5.88
CA GLN A 67 -11.46 -0.06 7.08
C GLN A 67 -11.32 -1.39 7.82
N ARG A 68 -11.24 -2.51 7.09
CA ARG A 68 -11.09 -3.84 7.69
C ARG A 68 -9.70 -4.04 8.31
N LEU A 69 -8.64 -3.53 7.68
CA LEU A 69 -7.30 -3.49 8.26
C LEU A 69 -7.30 -2.67 9.56
N ALA A 70 -7.87 -1.46 9.53
CA ALA A 70 -7.98 -0.59 10.70
C ALA A 70 -8.84 -1.19 11.83
N GLY A 71 -9.81 -2.04 11.51
CA GLY A 71 -10.68 -2.71 12.47
C GLY A 71 -10.07 -3.92 13.17
N SER A 72 -8.92 -4.43 12.71
CA SER A 72 -8.28 -5.62 13.27
C SER A 72 -7.10 -5.23 14.19
N PRO A 73 -7.02 -5.72 15.44
CA PRO A 73 -5.89 -5.44 16.32
C PRO A 73 -4.52 -5.88 15.77
N LEU A 74 -4.49 -6.84 14.83
CA LEU A 74 -3.26 -7.35 14.22
C LEU A 74 -2.69 -6.39 13.16
N THR A 75 -3.55 -5.65 12.48
CA THR A 75 -3.17 -4.85 11.31
C THR A 75 -3.48 -3.35 11.46
N ALA A 76 -4.18 -2.93 12.51
CA ALA A 76 -4.60 -1.54 12.73
C ALA A 76 -3.44 -0.54 12.85
N SER A 77 -2.23 -1.00 13.21
CA SER A 77 -1.03 -0.16 13.28
C SER A 77 -0.25 -0.07 11.98
N ILE A 78 -0.61 -0.85 10.96
CA ILE A 78 0.13 -0.89 9.69
C ILE A 78 -0.29 0.30 8.83
N PRO A 79 0.64 1.17 8.43
CA PRO A 79 0.30 2.31 7.58
C PRO A 79 -0.11 1.83 6.17
N VAL A 80 -1.14 2.49 5.63
CA VAL A 80 -1.66 2.22 4.28
C VAL A 80 -1.49 3.47 3.43
N VAL A 81 -0.92 3.28 2.24
CA VAL A 81 -0.82 4.29 1.19
C VAL A 81 -1.63 3.80 0.01
N PHE A 82 -2.52 4.64 -0.50
CA PHE A 82 -3.23 4.30 -1.73
C PHE A 82 -2.32 4.50 -2.94
N ILE A 83 -2.35 3.56 -3.89
CA ILE A 83 -1.72 3.72 -5.20
C ILE A 83 -2.81 3.59 -6.27
N THR A 84 -3.23 4.69 -6.90
CA THR A 84 -4.46 4.67 -7.71
C THR A 84 -4.48 5.70 -8.83
N ALA A 85 -5.28 5.44 -9.87
CA ALA A 85 -5.65 6.43 -10.89
C ALA A 85 -6.69 7.46 -10.38
N ARG A 86 -7.34 7.19 -9.24
CA ARG A 86 -8.37 8.06 -8.62
C ARG A 86 -7.75 9.15 -7.75
N THR A 87 -7.17 10.17 -8.38
CA THR A 87 -6.37 11.21 -7.71
C THR A 87 -7.01 12.60 -7.75
N GLN A 88 -8.33 12.67 -7.98
CA GLN A 88 -9.06 13.95 -7.90
C GLN A 88 -8.99 14.47 -6.46
N THR A 89 -8.89 15.80 -6.28
CA THR A 89 -8.66 16.43 -4.96
C THR A 89 -9.60 15.91 -3.87
N HIS A 90 -10.91 15.85 -4.15
CA HIS A 90 -11.90 15.35 -3.18
C HIS A 90 -11.73 13.86 -2.83
N GLN A 91 -11.16 13.05 -3.74
CA GLN A 91 -10.89 11.63 -3.50
C GLN A 91 -9.67 11.48 -2.59
N VAL A 92 -8.60 12.22 -2.89
CA VAL A 92 -7.39 12.25 -2.05
C VAL A 92 -7.72 12.71 -0.63
N GLU A 93 -8.48 13.81 -0.49
CA GLU A 93 -8.94 14.30 0.81
C GLU A 93 -9.75 13.24 1.57
N ARG A 94 -10.66 12.54 0.88
CA ARG A 94 -11.43 11.44 1.47
C ARG A 94 -10.53 10.31 1.95
N TYR A 95 -9.55 9.88 1.15
CA TYR A 95 -8.66 8.78 1.50
C TYR A 95 -7.81 9.10 2.73
N LEU A 96 -7.25 10.30 2.79
CA LEU A 96 -6.49 10.77 3.94
C LEU A 96 -7.39 10.88 5.19
N ALA A 97 -8.62 11.37 5.04
CA ALA A 97 -9.60 11.42 6.14
C ALA A 97 -10.00 10.03 6.66
N MET A 98 -9.86 8.97 5.84
CA MET A 98 -10.07 7.58 6.26
C MET A 98 -8.88 6.97 7.01
N GLY A 99 -7.74 7.68 7.09
CA GLY A 99 -6.54 7.23 7.79
C GLY A 99 -5.43 6.69 6.89
N ALA A 100 -5.54 6.83 5.56
CA ALA A 100 -4.39 6.59 4.69
C ALA A 100 -3.29 7.62 4.98
N VAL A 101 -2.04 7.18 4.98
CA VAL A 101 -0.89 8.06 5.28
C VAL A 101 -0.35 8.76 4.03
N GLY A 102 -0.84 8.39 2.85
CA GLY A 102 -0.45 9.00 1.58
C GLY A 102 -1.22 8.44 0.39
N VAL A 103 -1.02 9.08 -0.76
CA VAL A 103 -1.56 8.65 -2.05
C VAL A 103 -0.47 8.78 -3.13
N ILE A 104 -0.24 7.72 -3.89
CA ILE A 104 0.62 7.66 -5.07
C ILE A 104 -0.28 7.56 -6.30
N ALA A 105 -0.01 8.37 -7.32
CA ALA A 105 -0.80 8.39 -8.55
C ALA A 105 -0.36 7.29 -9.51
N LYS A 106 -1.32 6.60 -10.13
CA LYS A 106 -1.08 5.82 -11.36
C LYS A 106 -1.30 6.72 -12.60
N PRO A 107 -0.48 6.58 -13.67
CA PRO A 107 0.74 5.76 -13.73
C PRO A 107 1.85 6.34 -12.84
N PHE A 108 2.66 5.47 -12.25
CA PHE A 108 3.85 5.83 -11.47
C PHE A 108 5.11 5.60 -12.29
N ASP A 109 6.22 6.25 -11.92
CA ASP A 109 7.54 5.98 -12.48
C ASP A 109 8.17 4.78 -11.73
N PRO A 110 8.41 3.63 -12.40
CA PRO A 110 9.08 2.46 -11.82
C PRO A 110 10.40 2.80 -11.12
N MET A 111 11.18 3.74 -11.66
CA MET A 111 12.48 4.10 -11.09
C MET A 111 12.35 4.99 -9.85
N ALA A 112 11.20 5.65 -9.66
CA ALA A 112 10.95 6.56 -8.54
C ALA A 112 10.18 5.90 -7.39
N LEU A 113 9.41 4.83 -7.66
CA LEU A 113 8.47 4.22 -6.72
C LEU A 113 9.14 3.84 -5.37
N ALA A 114 10.28 3.16 -5.41
CA ALA A 114 10.99 2.77 -4.18
C ALA A 114 11.41 3.99 -3.34
N GLY A 115 11.82 5.08 -4.00
CA GLY A 115 12.18 6.34 -3.35
C GLY A 115 10.98 7.05 -2.71
N GLU A 116 9.80 6.98 -3.32
CA GLU A 116 8.56 7.51 -2.75
C GLU A 116 8.11 6.72 -1.52
N VAL A 117 8.12 5.39 -1.61
CA VAL A 117 7.82 4.49 -0.49
C VAL A 117 8.73 4.74 0.70
N ARG A 118 10.02 4.94 0.46
CA ARG A 118 11.00 5.25 1.51
C ARG A 118 10.66 6.54 2.26
N LYS A 119 10.22 7.58 1.55
CA LYS A 119 9.80 8.86 2.17
C LYS A 119 8.59 8.66 3.06
N LEU A 120 7.63 7.84 2.63
CA LEU A 120 6.40 7.52 3.38
C LEU A 120 6.69 6.69 4.63
N LEU A 121 7.57 5.69 4.54
CA LEU A 121 8.06 4.95 5.71
C LEU A 121 8.73 5.86 6.74
N SER A 122 9.53 6.82 6.28
CA SER A 122 10.27 7.74 7.15
C SER A 122 9.38 8.80 7.82
N SER A 123 8.23 9.11 7.22
CA SER A 123 7.27 10.09 7.74
C SER A 123 6.18 9.46 8.61
N GLY A 124 5.87 8.17 8.43
CA GLY A 124 5.08 7.36 9.36
C GLY A 124 5.85 6.90 10.61
N GLY A 125 7.18 7.02 10.60
CA GLY A 125 8.10 6.67 11.68
C GLY A 125 8.20 7.71 12.81
N GLY A 126 7.08 8.23 13.29
CA GLY A 126 7.02 9.01 14.54
C GLY A 126 7.14 8.11 15.77
N ARG A 127 8.26 7.40 15.92
CA ARG A 127 8.67 6.80 17.20
C ARG A 127 9.71 7.69 17.85
N ALA A 128 9.23 8.68 18.61
CA ALA A 128 9.95 9.21 19.76
C ALA A 128 9.65 8.33 20.98
#